data_AF-A0A9D5ZS65-F1
#
_entry.id   AF-A0A9D5ZS65-F1
#
_cell.length_a   1.000
_cell.length_b   1.000
_cell.length_c   1.000
_cell.angle_alpha   90.00
_cell.angle_beta   90.00
_cell.angle_gamma   90.00
#
_symmetry.space_group_name_H-M   'P 1'
#
loop_
_entity.id
_entity.type
_entity.pdbx_description
1 polymer ?
#
loop_
_entity_poly.entity_id
_entity_poly.type
_entity_poly.pdbx_seq_one_letter_code
_entity_poly.pdbx_strand_id
1 'polypeptide(L)'
;MIKEILEMIKNDQIAAEAGLYLIKKIKEDQPQSKIEKYKEIAVIGISAKLPDAENIYEFWDNLSNGKDSITEIPKNRWEATHFNSKW
;
A
#
# COMPACT_ATOMS: atom_id res chain seq x y z
N MET A 1 -21.27 16.68 24.13
CA MET A 1 -22.08 15.51 23.75
C MET A 1 -21.81 14.23 24.56
N ILE A 2 -20.74 13.44 24.36
CA ILE A 2 -20.55 12.18 25.15
C ILE A 2 -20.42 12.46 26.66
N LYS A 3 -19.71 13.53 27.05
CA LYS A 3 -19.59 13.94 28.45
C LYS A 3 -20.94 14.30 29.09
N GLU A 4 -21.81 15.00 28.35
CA GLU A 4 -23.16 15.33 28.83
C GLU A 4 -24.00 14.08 29.05
N ILE A 5 -23.94 13.09 28.15
CA ILE A 5 -24.69 11.83 28.30
C ILE A 5 -24.22 11.07 29.55
N LEU A 6 -22.91 11.04 29.82
CA LEU A 6 -22.38 10.42 31.04
C LEU A 6 -22.82 11.17 32.31
N GLU A 7 -22.89 12.49 32.26
CA GLU A 7 -23.43 13.32 33.34
C GLU A 7 -24.90 12.99 33.61
N MET A 8 -25.70 12.82 32.54
CA MET A 8 -27.12 12.46 32.63
C MET A 8 -27.33 11.06 33.23
N ILE A 9 -26.45 10.09 32.93
CA ILE A 9 -26.49 8.76 33.58
C ILE A 9 -26.17 8.87 35.07
N LYS A 10 -25.11 9.62 35.44
CA LYS A 10 -24.71 9.79 36.84
C LYS A 10 -25.77 10.45 37.70
N ASN A 11 -26.58 11.32 37.11
CA ASN A 11 -27.65 12.05 37.77
C ASN A 11 -29.01 11.33 37.67
N ASP A 12 -29.03 10.05 37.25
CA ASP A 12 -30.24 9.23 37.02
C ASP A 12 -31.29 9.90 36.10
N GLN A 13 -30.87 10.84 35.25
CA GLN A 13 -31.74 11.53 34.31
C GLN A 13 -32.12 10.65 33.11
N ILE A 14 -31.30 9.65 32.81
CA ILE A 14 -31.53 8.63 31.80
C ILE A 14 -31.09 7.26 32.30
N ALA A 15 -31.79 6.21 31.88
CA ALA A 15 -31.36 4.84 32.13
C ALA A 15 -29.99 4.57 31.50
N ALA A 16 -29.16 3.79 32.19
CA ALA A 16 -27.81 3.48 31.73
C ALA A 16 -27.80 2.83 30.34
N GLU A 17 -28.76 1.95 30.04
CA GLU A 17 -28.89 1.29 28.74
C GLU A 17 -29.17 2.29 27.62
N ALA A 18 -30.03 3.29 27.88
CA ALA A 18 -30.34 4.34 26.92
C ALA A 18 -29.14 5.26 26.67
N GLY A 19 -28.42 5.64 27.73
CA GLY A 19 -27.19 6.42 27.63
C GLY A 19 -26.08 5.68 26.86
N LEU A 20 -25.89 4.39 27.13
CA LEU A 20 -24.95 3.53 26.40
C LEU A 20 -25.32 3.39 24.92
N TYR A 21 -26.60 3.25 24.61
CA TYR A 21 -27.10 3.22 23.23
C TYR A 21 -26.75 4.51 22.47
N LEU A 22 -27.00 5.67 23.07
CA LEU A 22 -26.67 6.97 22.46
C LEU A 22 -25.16 7.14 22.24
N ILE A 23 -24.34 6.73 23.20
CA ILE A 23 -22.88 6.77 23.07
C ILE A 23 -22.41 5.84 21.94
N LYS A 24 -22.98 4.64 21.83
CA LYS A 24 -22.66 3.70 20.75
C LYS A 24 -23.03 4.27 19.39
N LYS A 25 -24.23 4.81 19.25
CA LYS A 25 -24.69 5.43 18.00
C LYS A 25 -23.84 6.63 17.58
N ILE A 26 -23.43 7.49 18.53
CA ILE A 26 -22.51 8.60 18.24
C ILE A 26 -21.16 8.09 17.74
N LYS A 27 -20.65 6.97 18.29
CA LYS A 27 -19.39 6.36 17.83
C LYS A 27 -19.50 5.65 16.48
N GLU A 28 -20.67 5.11 16.15
CA GLU A 28 -20.98 4.46 14.86
C GLU A 28 -21.26 5.47 13.74
N ASP A 29 -21.91 6.59 14.05
CA ASP A 29 -22.20 7.69 13.11
C ASP A 29 -20.99 8.62 12.89
N GLN A 30 -19.93 8.50 13.71
CA GLN A 30 -18.65 9.07 13.33
C GLN A 30 -18.20 8.35 12.05
N PRO A 31 -17.74 9.07 11.02
CA PRO A 31 -17.11 8.42 9.88
C PRO A 31 -15.89 7.69 10.43
N GLN A 32 -16.06 6.38 10.70
CA GLN A 32 -14.95 5.46 10.82
C GLN A 32 -14.16 5.71 9.55
N SER A 33 -12.96 6.28 9.69
CA SER A 33 -12.02 6.40 8.59
C SER A 33 -11.78 4.98 8.12
N LYS A 34 -12.62 4.54 7.19
CA LYS A 34 -12.63 3.21 6.59
C LYS A 34 -11.51 3.19 5.56
N ILE A 35 -10.32 3.55 6.02
CA ILE A 35 -9.10 3.05 5.43
C ILE A 35 -9.18 1.57 5.79
N GLU A 36 -9.62 0.75 4.83
CA GLU A 36 -9.22 -0.64 4.87
C GLU A 36 -7.71 -0.61 5.09
N LYS A 37 -7.28 -0.97 6.30
CA LYS A 37 -5.86 -1.08 6.62
C LYS A 37 -5.34 -2.22 5.77
N TYR A 38 -5.01 -1.95 4.51
CA TYR A 38 -3.98 -2.71 3.82
C TYR A 38 -2.84 -2.77 4.82
N LYS A 39 -2.52 -3.98 5.29
CA LYS A 39 -1.41 -4.16 6.22
C LYS A 39 -0.22 -3.47 5.60
N GLU A 40 0.36 -2.51 6.30
CA GLU A 40 1.55 -1.81 5.85
C GLU A 40 2.65 -2.85 5.64
N ILE A 41 3.12 -2.98 4.41
CA ILE A 41 4.22 -3.88 4.07
C ILE A 41 5.46 -3.03 3.85
N ALA A 42 6.49 -3.26 4.66
CA ALA A 42 7.79 -2.61 4.51
C ALA A 42 8.69 -3.44 3.59
N VAL A 43 9.35 -2.78 2.63
CA VAL A 43 10.48 -3.36 1.90
C VAL A 43 11.74 -3.16 2.76
N ILE A 44 12.23 -4.22 3.37
CA ILE A 44 13.40 -4.18 4.27
C ILE A 44 14.72 -4.56 3.59
N GLY A 45 14.67 -4.94 2.31
CA GLY A 45 15.85 -5.29 1.52
C GLY A 45 15.49 -5.65 0.08
N ILE A 46 16.48 -5.55 -0.82
CA ILE A 46 16.35 -5.88 -2.23
C ILE A 46 17.68 -6.44 -2.76
N SER A 47 17.60 -7.39 -3.68
CA SER A 47 18.72 -7.87 -4.50
C SER A 47 18.19 -8.23 -5.88
N ALA A 48 18.89 -7.81 -6.93
CA ALA A 48 18.49 -8.04 -8.31
C ALA A 48 19.70 -7.98 -9.24
N LYS A 49 19.62 -8.73 -10.34
CA LYS A 49 20.50 -8.61 -11.51
C LYS A 49 19.65 -8.20 -12.70
N LEU A 50 20.00 -7.09 -13.33
CA LEU A 50 19.20 -6.41 -14.33
C LEU A 50 20.05 -6.09 -15.57
N PRO A 51 19.47 -5.72 -16.72
CA PRO A 51 20.25 -5.32 -17.89
C PRO A 51 21.26 -4.24 -17.51
N ASP A 52 22.52 -4.46 -17.92
CA ASP A 52 23.66 -3.59 -17.62
C ASP A 52 23.86 -3.23 -16.14
N ALA A 53 23.39 -4.06 -15.20
CA ALA A 53 23.59 -3.84 -13.78
C ALA A 53 23.72 -5.18 -13.04
N GLU A 54 24.90 -5.43 -12.47
CA GLU A 54 25.19 -6.62 -11.68
C GLU A 54 24.62 -6.56 -10.26
N ASN A 55 24.25 -5.35 -9.80
CA ASN A 55 23.65 -5.12 -8.50
C ASN A 55 22.72 -3.88 -8.51
N ILE A 56 22.00 -3.69 -7.41
CA ILE A 56 21.01 -2.60 -7.26
C ILE A 56 21.62 -1.20 -7.25
N TYR A 57 22.91 -1.06 -6.93
CA TYR A 57 23.59 0.23 -6.95
C TYR A 57 23.89 0.67 -8.38
N GLU A 58 24.41 -0.24 -9.21
CA GLU A 58 24.60 -0.01 -10.65
C GLU A 58 23.26 0.25 -11.36
N PHE A 59 22.21 -0.48 -10.98
CA PHE A 59 20.88 -0.24 -11.53
C PHE A 59 20.35 1.16 -11.18
N TRP A 60 20.57 1.62 -9.94
CA TRP A 60 20.18 2.97 -9.53
C TRP A 60 20.94 4.04 -10.32
N ASP A 61 22.25 3.84 -10.55
CA ASP A 61 23.05 4.75 -11.36
C ASP A 61 22.50 4.83 -12.80
N ASN A 62 22.22 3.68 -13.43
CA ASN A 62 21.61 3.61 -14.76
C ASN A 62 20.28 4.39 -14.82
N LEU A 63 19.39 4.21 -13.83
CA LEU A 63 18.12 4.93 -13.77
C LEU A 63 18.32 6.44 -13.60
N SER A 64 19.18 6.85 -12.68
CA SER A 64 19.43 8.26 -12.37
C SER A 64 20.01 9.04 -13.54
N ASN A 65 20.78 8.36 -14.40
CA ASN A 65 21.34 8.91 -15.62
C ASN A 65 20.46 8.70 -16.87
N GLY A 66 19.28 8.07 -16.74
CA GLY A 66 18.36 7.83 -17.86
C GLY A 66 18.94 6.90 -18.93
N LYS A 67 19.77 5.93 -18.54
CA LYS A 67 20.44 5.01 -19.48
C LYS A 67 19.43 4.08 -20.16
N ASP A 68 19.45 4.06 -21.50
CA ASP A 68 18.80 3.01 -22.28
C ASP A 68 19.66 1.74 -22.28
N SER A 69 19.08 0.63 -21.81
CA SER A 69 19.76 -0.68 -21.69
C SER A 69 19.15 -1.73 -22.63
N ILE A 70 18.33 -1.32 -23.61
CA ILE A 70 17.77 -2.21 -24.62
C ILE A 70 18.85 -2.54 -25.65
N THR A 71 19.06 -3.84 -25.89
CA THR A 71 20.01 -4.32 -26.89
C THR A 71 19.36 -5.33 -27.83
N GLU A 72 20.01 -5.59 -28.97
CA GLU A 72 19.69 -6.76 -29.78
C GLU A 72 19.91 -8.06 -28.97
N ILE A 73 19.24 -9.14 -29.41
CA ILE A 73 19.38 -10.45 -28.79
C ILE A 73 20.83 -10.94 -29.02
N PRO A 74 21.60 -11.24 -27.96
CA PRO A 74 22.96 -11.74 -28.13
C PRO A 74 22.99 -13.06 -28.90
N LYS A 75 23.95 -13.20 -29.84
CA LYS A 75 24.09 -14.40 -30.70
C LYS A 75 24.24 -15.71 -29.92
N ASN A 76 24.75 -15.65 -28.70
CA ASN A 76 24.92 -16.81 -27.82
C ASN A 76 23.64 -17.19 -27.03
N ARG A 77 22.51 -16.52 -27.24
CA ARG A 77 21.21 -16.85 -26.62
C ARG A 77 20.38 -17.74 -27.55
N TRP A 78 20.04 -17.21 -28.73
CA TRP A 78 19.42 -17.94 -29.84
C TRP A 78 19.50 -17.07 -31.11
N GLU A 79 19.41 -17.70 -32.28
CA GLU A 79 19.37 -16.99 -33.56
C GLU A 79 18.04 -16.23 -33.70
N ALA A 80 18.11 -14.89 -33.71
CA ALA A 80 16.95 -14.00 -33.76
C ALA A 80 16.05 -14.20 -35.00
N THR A 81 16.57 -14.83 -36.05
CA THR A 81 15.86 -15.14 -37.30
C THR A 81 14.71 -16.15 -37.14
N HIS A 82 14.62 -16.84 -36.00
CA HIS A 82 13.57 -17.83 -35.74
C HIS A 82 12.17 -17.24 -35.46
N PHE A 83 12.04 -15.92 -35.25
CA PHE A 83 10.76 -15.30 -34.84
C PHE A 83 10.26 -14.24 -35.83
N ASN A 84 10.19 -14.58 -37.11
CA ASN A 84 9.39 -13.84 -38.10
C ASN A 84 7.98 -14.44 -38.21
N SER A 85 7.21 -14.45 -37.11
CA SER A 85 5.77 -14.68 -37.22
C SER A 85 5.12 -13.39 -37.72
N LYS A 86 4.73 -13.39 -39.00
CA LYS A 86 3.81 -12.41 -39.56
C LYS A 86 2.55 -12.40 -38.69
N TRP A 87 2.26 -11.26 -38.06
CA TRP A 87 0.94 -10.95 -37.51
C TRP A 87 -0.03 -10.68 -38.65
#